data_AF-A0A1V5J7U1-F1
#
_entry.id   AF-A0A1V5J7U1-F1
#
_cell.length_a   1.000
_cell.length_b   1.000
_cell.length_c   1.000
_cell.angle_alpha   90.00
_cell.angle_beta   90.00
_cell.angle_gamma   90.00
#
_symmetry.space_group_name_H-M   'P 1'
#
loop_
_entity.id
_entity.type
_entity.pdbx_description
1 polymer ?
#
loop_
_entity_poly.entity_id
_entity_poly.type
_entity_poly.pdbx_seq_one_letter_code
_entity_poly.pdbx_strand_id
1 'polypeptide(L)'
;MDPKQIAKQMVDFNKTAFDNSFEAMSALQDQAEKMFIATMEQTSFFPAEGKKLINEWIKNYKKGRDEFKAAADENFKKVEAFFSAK
;
A
#
# COMPACT_ATOMS: atom_id res chain seq x y z
N MET A 1 -10.20 -1.76 32.94
CA MET A 1 -9.44 -0.86 32.05
C MET A 1 -10.35 0.28 31.64
N ASP A 2 -9.81 1.49 31.51
CA ASP A 2 -10.56 2.65 31.03
C ASP A 2 -10.98 2.42 29.55
N PRO A 3 -12.25 2.64 29.15
CA PRO A 3 -12.69 2.55 27.75
C PRO A 3 -11.79 3.30 26.75
N LYS A 4 -11.22 4.45 27.13
CA LYS A 4 -10.26 5.20 26.30
C LYS A 4 -8.96 4.42 26.08
N GLN A 5 -8.47 3.71 27.09
CA GLN A 5 -7.28 2.87 26.96
C GLN A 5 -7.54 1.66 26.06
N ILE A 6 -8.71 1.03 26.18
CA ILE A 6 -9.11 -0.08 25.30
C ILE A 6 -9.19 0.40 23.85
N ALA A 7 -9.83 1.56 23.61
CA ALA A 7 -9.93 2.14 22.27
C ALA A 7 -8.55 2.44 21.66
N LYS A 8 -7.63 3.00 22.45
CA LYS A 8 -6.24 3.24 22.01
C LYS A 8 -5.53 1.95 21.61
N GLN A 9 -5.58 0.92 22.47
CA GLN A 9 -4.97 -0.39 22.17
C GLN A 9 -5.53 -1.01 20.88
N MET A 10 -6.84 -0.88 20.64
CA MET A 10 -7.46 -1.34 19.41
C MET A 10 -6.95 -0.59 18.18
N VAL A 11 -6.78 0.74 18.27
CA VAL A 11 -6.20 1.54 17.17
C VAL A 11 -4.76 1.13 16.89
N ASP A 12 -3.94 0.98 17.93
CA ASP A 12 -2.53 0.57 17.79
C ASP A 12 -2.41 -0.82 17.14
N PHE A 13 -3.29 -1.75 17.53
CA PHE A 13 -3.39 -3.07 16.90
C PHE A 13 -3.77 -2.97 15.41
N ASN A 14 -4.81 -2.20 15.09
CA ASN A 14 -5.25 -2.03 13.70
C ASN A 14 -4.16 -1.39 12.84
N LYS A 15 -3.44 -0.39 13.36
CA LYS A 15 -2.31 0.24 12.69
C LYS A 15 -1.21 -0.78 12.38
N THR A 16 -0.82 -1.57 13.38
CA THR A 16 0.22 -2.60 13.22
C THR A 16 -0.20 -3.66 12.20
N ALA A 17 -1.45 -4.14 12.29
CA ALA A 17 -1.97 -5.12 11.34
C ALA A 17 -2.02 -4.55 9.91
N PHE A 18 -2.41 -3.28 9.76
CA PHE A 18 -2.42 -2.59 8.48
C PHE A 18 -1.00 -2.44 7.90
N ASP A 19 -0.05 -1.93 8.68
CA ASP A 19 1.34 -1.73 8.26
C ASP A 19 1.97 -3.03 7.76
N ASN A 20 1.87 -4.10 8.56
CA ASN A 20 2.42 -5.42 8.19
C ASN A 20 1.75 -6.00 6.94
N SER A 21 0.42 -5.88 6.84
CA SER A 21 -0.33 -6.39 5.68
C SER A 21 0.01 -5.60 4.41
N PHE A 22 0.12 -4.28 4.53
CA PHE A 22 0.46 -3.39 3.43
C PHE A 22 1.88 -3.67 2.91
N GLU A 23 2.85 -3.84 3.80
CA GLU A 23 4.23 -4.19 3.41
C GLU A 23 4.29 -5.54 2.69
N ALA A 24 3.64 -6.57 3.24
CA ALA A 24 3.61 -7.90 2.63
C ALA A 24 2.96 -7.87 1.24
N MET A 25 1.81 -7.20 1.10
CA MET A 25 1.12 -7.07 -0.18
C MET A 25 1.92 -6.25 -1.19
N SER A 26 2.57 -5.17 -0.74
CA SER A 26 3.43 -4.35 -1.60
C SER A 26 4.61 -5.15 -2.14
N ALA A 27 5.25 -5.97 -1.31
CA ALA A 27 6.35 -6.83 -1.73
C ALA A 27 5.89 -7.91 -2.75
N LEU A 28 4.73 -8.53 -2.51
CA LEU A 28 4.14 -9.50 -3.45
C LEU A 28 3.83 -8.87 -4.80
N GLN A 29 3.21 -7.69 -4.78
CA GLN A 29 2.91 -6.93 -5.99
C GLN A 29 4.19 -6.55 -6.74
N ASP A 30 5.22 -6.05 -6.05
CA ASP A 30 6.49 -5.67 -6.68
C ASP A 30 7.18 -6.88 -7.34
N GLN A 31 7.08 -8.07 -6.76
CA GLN A 31 7.59 -9.30 -7.37
C GLN A 31 6.76 -9.73 -8.59
N ALA A 32 5.43 -9.69 -8.49
CA ALA A 32 4.54 -10.05 -9.59
C ALA A 32 4.73 -9.12 -10.80
N GLU A 33 4.86 -7.82 -10.57
CA GLU A 33 5.15 -6.84 -11.62
C GLU A 33 6.51 -7.08 -12.28
N LYS A 34 7.56 -7.37 -11.49
CA LYS A 34 8.88 -7.72 -12.05
C LYS A 34 8.79 -8.94 -12.98
N MET A 35 8.10 -10.00 -12.53
CA MET A 35 7.90 -11.21 -13.34
C MET A 35 7.10 -10.91 -14.61
N PHE A 36 6.06 -10.10 -14.50
CA PHE A 36 5.22 -9.70 -15.62
C PHE A 36 5.99 -8.85 -16.64
N ILE A 37 6.74 -7.85 -16.19
CA ILE A 37 7.59 -7.01 -17.05
C ILE A 37 8.63 -7.88 -17.77
N ALA A 38 9.33 -8.77 -17.07
CA ALA A 38 10.30 -9.67 -17.69
C ALA A 38 9.67 -10.55 -18.78
N THR A 39 8.47 -11.07 -18.52
CA THR A 39 7.71 -11.87 -19.50
C THR A 39 7.25 -11.03 -20.69
N MET A 40 6.79 -9.81 -20.45
CA MET A 40 6.36 -8.87 -21.49
C MET A 40 7.54 -8.43 -22.38
N GLU A 41 8.73 -8.28 -21.81
CA GLU A 41 9.94 -7.91 -22.56
C GLU A 41 10.41 -9.05 -23.47
N GLN A 42 10.38 -10.29 -22.97
CA GLN A 42 10.85 -11.48 -23.69
C GLN A 42 9.89 -11.98 -24.78
N THR A 43 8.61 -11.59 -24.72
CA THR A 43 7.59 -12.06 -25.67
C THR A 43 7.35 -11.05 -26.79
N SER A 44 7.01 -11.57 -27.97
CA SER A 44 6.54 -10.78 -29.14
C SER A 44 5.04 -10.51 -29.09
N PHE A 45 4.34 -10.98 -28.06
CA PHE A 45 2.88 -10.89 -27.92
C PHE A 45 2.37 -9.46 -27.79
N PHE A 46 3.18 -8.55 -27.22
CA PHE A 46 2.80 -7.15 -27.01
C PHE A 46 3.52 -6.21 -27.98
N PRO A 47 2.80 -5.39 -28.77
CA PRO A 47 3.42 -4.34 -29.57
C PRO A 47 4.00 -3.24 -28.66
N ALA A 48 4.91 -2.42 -29.21
CA ALA A 48 5.65 -1.40 -28.44
C ALA A 48 4.73 -0.42 -27.67
N GLU A 49 3.63 0.00 -28.30
CA GLU A 49 2.63 0.87 -27.65
C GLU A 49 1.93 0.18 -26.47
N GLY A 50 1.60 -1.10 -26.61
CA GLY A 50 1.04 -1.91 -25.52
C GLY A 50 2.03 -2.04 -24.34
N LYS A 51 3.31 -2.27 -24.63
CA LYS A 51 4.37 -2.30 -23.60
C LYS A 51 4.48 -0.96 -22.86
N LYS A 52 4.36 0.17 -23.57
CA LYS A 52 4.39 1.50 -22.97
C LYS A 52 3.18 1.72 -22.04
N LEU A 53 1.97 1.40 -22.51
CA LEU A 53 0.74 1.58 -21.73
C LEU A 53 0.74 0.72 -20.45
N ILE A 54 1.24 -0.50 -20.53
CA ILE A 54 1.42 -1.38 -19.36
C ILE A 54 2.39 -0.78 -18.35
N ASN A 55 3.55 -0.27 -18.80
CA ASN A 55 4.53 0.34 -17.90
C ASN A 55 3.98 1.60 -17.20
N GLU A 56 3.25 2.43 -17.94
CA GLU A 56 2.56 3.60 -17.35
C GLU A 56 1.48 3.18 -16.34
N TRP A 57 0.73 2.12 -16.65
CA TRP A 57 -0.26 1.57 -15.73
C TRP A 57 0.36 1.05 -14.43
N ILE A 58 1.45 0.27 -14.51
CA ILE A 58 2.21 -0.21 -13.35
C ILE A 58 2.71 0.97 -12.50
N LYS A 59 3.27 2.01 -13.15
CA LYS A 59 3.75 3.21 -12.45
C LYS A 59 2.61 3.93 -11.71
N ASN A 60 1.46 4.10 -12.36
CA ASN A 60 0.29 4.74 -11.74
C ASN A 60 -0.27 3.89 -10.60
N TYR A 61 -0.27 2.57 -10.73
CA TYR A 61 -0.73 1.67 -9.67
C TYR A 61 0.17 1.73 -8.43
N LYS A 62 1.50 1.75 -8.60
CA LYS A 62 2.43 2.01 -7.49
C LYS A 62 2.18 3.33 -6.80
N LYS A 63 2.03 4.39 -7.59
CA LYS A 63 1.74 5.72 -7.06
C LYS A 63 0.45 5.71 -6.23
N GLY A 64 -0.63 5.10 -6.73
CA GLY A 64 -1.89 4.99 -6.00
C GLY A 64 -1.77 4.18 -4.71
N ARG A 65 -0.96 3.10 -4.72
CA ARG A 65 -0.64 2.33 -3.53
C ARG A 65 0.08 3.17 -2.46
N ASP A 66 1.07 3.95 -2.87
CA ASP A 66 1.84 4.82 -1.96
C ASP A 66 0.97 5.96 -1.41
N GLU A 67 0.11 6.56 -2.24
CA GLU A 67 -0.87 7.57 -1.83
C GLU A 67 -1.89 7.00 -0.83
N PHE A 68 -2.36 5.76 -1.05
CA PHE A 68 -3.24 5.07 -0.11
C PHE A 68 -2.58 4.87 1.26
N LYS A 69 -1.31 4.44 1.28
CA LYS A 69 -0.55 4.29 2.53
C LYS A 69 -0.40 5.62 3.25
N ALA A 70 -0.03 6.68 2.52
CA ALA A 70 0.11 8.02 3.08
C ALA A 70 -1.19 8.52 3.72
N ALA A 71 -2.33 8.33 3.04
CA ALA A 71 -3.64 8.69 3.57
C ALA A 71 -4.01 7.87 4.82
N ALA A 72 -3.74 6.56 4.83
CA ALA A 72 -3.96 5.72 6.00
C ALA A 72 -3.11 6.17 7.20
N ASP A 73 -1.81 6.43 6.98
CA ASP A 73 -0.88 6.90 8.01
C ASP A 73 -1.30 8.25 8.60
N GLU A 74 -1.76 9.18 7.76
CA GLU A 74 -2.29 10.46 8.21
C GLU A 74 -3.52 10.26 9.10
N ASN A 75 -4.43 9.35 8.73
CA ASN A 75 -5.63 9.07 9.51
C ASN A 75 -5.31 8.39 10.85
N PHE A 76 -4.38 7.43 10.88
CA PHE A 76 -3.93 6.85 12.15
C PHE A 76 -3.33 7.91 13.08
N LYS A 77 -2.49 8.83 12.56
CA LYS A 77 -1.94 9.96 13.32
C LYS A 77 -3.03 10.87 13.89
N LYS A 78 -4.08 11.18 13.11
CA LYS A 78 -5.21 11.99 13.59
C LYS A 78 -5.95 11.31 14.75
N VAL A 79 -6.16 10.00 14.66
CA VAL A 79 -6.80 9.22 15.73
C VAL A 79 -5.92 9.16 16.98
N GLU A 80 -4.61 8.92 16.82
CA GLU A 80 -3.65 8.94 17.93
C GLU A 80 -3.61 10.32 18.64
N ALA A 81 -3.63 11.41 17.86
CA ALA A 81 -3.69 12.77 18.39
C ALA A 81 -4.98 13.03 19.17
N PHE A 82 -6.13 12.56 18.68
CA PHE A 82 -7.42 12.66 19.37
C PHE A 82 -7.39 11.97 20.75
N PHE A 83 -6.80 10.77 20.85
CA PHE A 83 -6.67 10.06 22.13
C PHE A 83 -5.58 10.61 23.05
N SER A 84 -4.65 11.42 22.51
CA SER A 84 -3.58 12.06 23.28
C SER A 84 -3.93 13.48 23.75
N ALA A 85 -4.96 14.09 23.17
CA ALA A 85 -5.53 15.34 23.65
C ALA A 85 -6.20 15.12 25.02
N LYS A 86 -5.87 15.99 25.99
CA LYS A 86 -6.37 15.96 27.37
C LYS A 86 -7.88 16.10 27.45
#